data_AF-A0AB34ILC1-F1
#
_entry.id   AF-A0AB34ILC1-F1
#
_cell.length_a   1.000
_cell.length_b   1.000
_cell.length_c   1.000
_cell.angle_alpha   90.00
_cell.angle_beta   90.00
_cell.angle_gamma   90.00
#
_symmetry.space_group_name_H-M   'P 1'
#
loop_
_entity.id
_entity.type
_entity.pdbx_description
1 polymer ?
#
loop_
_entity_poly.entity_id
_entity_poly.type
_entity_poly.pdbx_seq_one_letter_code
_entity_poly.pdbx_strand_id
1 'polypeptide(L)'
;MPHLNAYLLGAHLSVWLLPPTAATASPRLSCSAPHGDCRASRCCNASESNQPFACFRHVDVYYAKCQPERGTPCGAGQSWHCPGWEACAPPHEECSLSRCCEDAASFGCFENKTVDAANTWRAVCLPFSAVGSRPEKWKELLVFSQSDEPLGSNLFGDAEVNVTSDEFFYTHVSRDNAFCEGTDQNTCKRTWRDIGNAYLDWLNEGARGFMADTGMQPWEVVAVVALSLAVAMCALLCGVVHRRRMHAHVLRLEAELSHLKEKVKPSNAEDRVPLQHDPDASNQDS
;
A
#
# COMPACT_ATOMS: atom_id res chain seq x y z
N MET A 1 -55.03 -12.40 -65.44
CA MET A 1 -55.92 -12.91 -64.36
C MET A 1 -56.07 -14.41 -64.60
N PRO A 2 -55.54 -15.30 -63.73
CA PRO A 2 -56.03 -15.63 -62.37
C PRO A 2 -54.94 -15.51 -61.28
N HIS A 3 -55.22 -15.13 -60.02
CA HIS A 3 -55.65 -15.92 -58.83
C HIS A 3 -54.70 -17.06 -58.40
N LEU A 4 -53.94 -16.88 -57.29
CA LEU A 4 -54.18 -17.48 -55.96
C LEU A 4 -52.94 -17.54 -55.03
N ASN A 5 -53.18 -17.08 -53.79
CA ASN A 5 -52.57 -17.36 -52.48
C ASN A 5 -51.49 -18.45 -52.33
N ALA A 6 -50.42 -18.11 -51.60
CA ALA A 6 -49.65 -19.02 -50.74
C ALA A 6 -49.15 -18.26 -49.49
N TYR A 7 -49.85 -18.38 -48.36
CA TYR A 7 -49.49 -19.23 -47.19
C TYR A 7 -48.13 -18.85 -46.58
N LEU A 8 -48.09 -17.99 -45.54
CA LEU A 8 -48.16 -18.38 -44.11
C LEU A 8 -47.25 -19.57 -43.75
N LEU A 9 -45.96 -19.29 -43.60
CA LEU A 9 -44.96 -20.08 -42.88
C LEU A 9 -43.98 -19.05 -42.29
N GLY A 10 -43.65 -18.98 -41.02
CA GLY A 10 -43.99 -19.76 -39.85
C GLY A 10 -43.16 -19.11 -38.74
N ALA A 11 -43.81 -18.38 -37.84
CA ALA A 11 -43.16 -17.76 -36.69
C ALA A 11 -42.81 -18.86 -35.68
N HIS A 12 -41.67 -19.52 -35.89
CA HIS A 12 -41.11 -20.46 -34.92
C HIS A 12 -40.47 -19.69 -33.76
N LEU A 13 -41.26 -19.54 -32.70
CA LEU A 13 -40.87 -19.77 -31.30
C LEU A 13 -39.37 -19.58 -31.01
N SER A 14 -38.94 -18.32 -30.89
CA SER A 14 -37.76 -17.97 -30.10
C SER A 14 -38.12 -18.10 -28.62
N VAL A 15 -38.23 -19.34 -28.14
CA VAL A 15 -38.24 -19.62 -26.70
C VAL A 15 -36.86 -19.23 -26.20
N TRP A 16 -36.83 -18.08 -25.54
CA TRP A 16 -35.69 -17.53 -24.82
C TRP A 16 -35.16 -18.58 -23.83
N LEU A 17 -34.11 -19.29 -24.22
CA LEU A 17 -33.19 -19.93 -23.29
C LEU A 17 -32.42 -18.80 -22.59
N LEU A 18 -33.06 -18.17 -21.61
CA LEU A 18 -32.35 -17.38 -20.63
C LEU A 18 -31.40 -18.34 -19.90
N PRO A 19 -30.07 -18.10 -19.94
CA PRO A 19 -29.14 -18.89 -19.15
C PRO A 19 -29.58 -18.79 -17.68
N PRO A 20 -29.48 -19.89 -16.91
CA PRO A 20 -29.77 -19.84 -15.49
C PRO A 20 -28.95 -18.69 -14.90
N THR A 21 -29.63 -17.73 -14.29
CA THR A 21 -29.02 -16.71 -13.44
C THR A 21 -28.28 -17.46 -12.35
N ALA A 22 -26.99 -17.69 -12.57
CA ALA A 22 -26.07 -18.10 -11.54
C ALA A 22 -26.13 -16.98 -10.50
N ALA A 23 -26.86 -17.22 -9.41
CA ALA A 23 -26.79 -16.39 -8.24
C ALA A 23 -25.32 -16.41 -7.83
N THR A 24 -24.59 -15.36 -8.17
CA THR A 24 -23.25 -15.07 -7.68
C THR A 24 -23.41 -14.95 -6.18
N ALA A 25 -23.22 -16.07 -5.48
CA ALA A 25 -23.13 -16.05 -4.04
C ALA A 25 -21.99 -15.08 -3.72
N SER A 26 -22.34 -13.92 -3.17
CA SER A 26 -21.37 -12.93 -2.70
C SER A 26 -20.31 -13.72 -1.94
N PRO A 27 -19.03 -13.66 -2.34
CA PRO A 27 -18.00 -14.42 -1.68
C PRO A 27 -18.05 -14.03 -0.22
N ARG A 28 -18.52 -14.93 0.65
CA ARG A 28 -18.45 -14.69 2.09
C ARG A 28 -16.98 -14.52 2.37
N LEU A 29 -16.54 -13.28 2.66
CA LEU A 29 -15.15 -12.99 2.96
C LEU A 29 -14.74 -13.98 4.05
N SER A 30 -13.91 -14.94 3.66
CA SER A 30 -13.45 -15.96 4.57
C SER A 30 -12.55 -15.27 5.58
N CYS A 31 -12.87 -15.40 6.86
CA CYS A 31 -12.07 -14.77 7.89
C CYS A 31 -10.63 -15.29 7.87
N SER A 32 -9.71 -14.42 8.26
CA SER A 32 -8.30 -14.74 8.23
C SER A 32 -7.97 -15.84 9.24
N ALA A 33 -7.04 -16.71 8.88
CA ALA A 33 -6.54 -17.74 9.79
C ALA A 33 -5.94 -17.11 11.06
N PRO A 34 -5.86 -17.86 12.19
CA PRO A 34 -5.13 -17.42 13.37
C PRO A 34 -3.72 -16.95 13.01
N HIS A 35 -3.31 -15.78 13.53
CA HIS A 35 -2.04 -15.13 13.19
C HIS A 35 -1.87 -14.72 11.71
N GLY A 36 -2.91 -14.86 10.88
CA GLY A 36 -2.94 -14.34 9.52
C GLY A 36 -3.21 -12.84 9.46
N ASP A 37 -2.96 -12.25 8.29
CA ASP A 37 -3.31 -10.86 8.00
C ASP A 37 -4.83 -10.71 7.90
N CYS A 38 -5.40 -9.83 8.71
CA CYS A 38 -6.85 -9.60 8.79
C CYS A 38 -7.28 -8.23 8.28
N ARG A 39 -6.40 -7.50 7.60
CA ARG A 39 -6.69 -6.16 7.09
C ARG A 39 -7.80 -6.15 6.05
N ALA A 40 -7.79 -7.14 5.15
CA ALA A 40 -8.78 -7.25 4.08
C ALA A 40 -10.10 -7.87 4.56
N SER A 41 -10.02 -8.96 5.32
CA SER A 41 -11.19 -9.69 5.83
C SER A 41 -11.89 -8.97 6.99
N ARG A 42 -11.14 -8.19 7.77
CA ARG A 42 -11.57 -7.56 9.04
C ARG A 42 -12.17 -8.54 10.03
N CYS A 43 -11.91 -9.84 9.87
CA CYS A 43 -12.39 -10.88 10.75
C CYS A 43 -11.37 -12.01 10.88
N CYS A 44 -11.42 -12.69 12.02
CA CYS A 44 -10.48 -13.75 12.39
C CYS A 44 -11.22 -15.05 12.67
N ASN A 45 -10.73 -16.15 12.11
CA ASN A 45 -11.22 -17.48 12.48
C ASN A 45 -10.79 -17.81 13.90
N ALA A 46 -11.69 -18.46 14.64
CA ALA A 46 -11.34 -19.04 15.93
C ALA A 46 -10.23 -20.08 15.75
N SER A 47 -9.27 -20.11 16.68
CA SER A 47 -8.25 -21.15 16.74
C SER A 47 -8.80 -22.42 17.38
N GLU A 48 -8.20 -23.57 17.06
CA GLU A 48 -8.48 -24.86 17.73
C GLU A 48 -8.33 -24.79 19.25
N SER A 49 -7.59 -23.81 19.77
CA SER A 49 -7.39 -23.57 21.20
C SER A 49 -8.61 -23.00 21.95
N ASN A 50 -9.77 -22.82 21.29
CA ASN A 50 -10.99 -22.19 21.84
C ASN A 50 -10.80 -20.76 22.36
N GLN A 51 -9.67 -20.12 22.07
CA GLN A 51 -9.45 -18.72 22.41
C GLN A 51 -10.02 -17.83 21.31
N PRO A 52 -10.73 -16.73 21.65
CA PRO A 52 -11.19 -15.76 20.66
C PRO A 52 -9.99 -15.02 20.07
N PHE A 53 -9.98 -14.92 18.74
CA PHE A 53 -9.03 -14.11 17.99
C PHE A 53 -9.73 -12.85 17.50
N ALA A 54 -9.02 -11.73 17.59
CA ALA A 54 -9.48 -10.47 17.03
C ALA A 54 -8.40 -9.85 16.16
N CYS A 55 -8.78 -8.89 15.33
CA CYS A 55 -7.89 -8.24 14.40
C CYS A 55 -7.21 -7.03 15.06
N PHE A 56 -5.93 -7.16 15.37
CA PHE A 56 -5.14 -6.09 15.98
C PHE A 56 -4.37 -5.36 14.90
N ARG A 57 -4.34 -4.03 14.95
CA ARG A 57 -3.57 -3.21 14.01
C ARG A 57 -2.32 -2.65 14.66
N HIS A 58 -1.20 -2.67 13.95
CA HIS A 58 0.02 -2.02 14.44
C HIS A 58 -0.07 -0.50 14.31
N VAL A 59 0.49 0.24 15.28
CA VAL A 59 0.43 1.72 15.31
C VAL A 59 1.23 2.37 14.17
N ASP A 60 2.47 1.90 13.95
CA ASP A 60 3.40 2.55 13.00
C ASP A 60 3.34 2.02 11.57
N VAL A 61 2.77 0.84 11.35
CA VAL A 61 2.75 0.20 10.03
C VAL A 61 1.33 -0.14 9.62
N TYR A 62 1.07 -0.09 8.31
CA TYR A 62 -0.25 -0.38 7.74
C TYR A 62 -0.49 -1.90 7.64
N TYR A 63 -0.44 -2.57 8.79
CA TYR A 63 -0.55 -4.00 8.96
C TYR A 63 -1.51 -4.35 10.10
N ALA A 64 -2.29 -5.40 9.90
CA ALA A 64 -3.18 -5.95 10.90
C ALA A 64 -3.09 -7.47 10.94
N LYS A 65 -3.18 -8.04 12.14
CA LYS A 65 -2.96 -9.47 12.39
C LYS A 65 -4.00 -10.03 13.35
N CYS A 66 -4.48 -11.23 13.06
CA CYS A 66 -5.31 -11.99 14.00
C CYS A 66 -4.47 -12.42 15.21
N GLN A 67 -4.80 -11.93 16.39
CA GLN A 67 -4.14 -12.35 17.64
C GLN A 67 -5.17 -12.77 18.69
N PRO A 68 -4.77 -13.61 19.67
CA PRO A 68 -5.63 -13.92 20.79
C PRO A 68 -6.01 -12.64 21.55
N GLU A 69 -7.29 -12.45 21.83
CA GLU A 69 -7.76 -11.29 22.61
C GLU A 69 -7.14 -11.29 24.01
N ARG A 70 -7.03 -12.48 24.60
CA ARG A 70 -6.40 -12.67 25.90
C ARG A 70 -4.90 -12.85 25.71
N GLY A 71 -4.14 -11.78 25.96
CA GLY A 71 -2.67 -11.81 25.97
C GLY A 71 -1.99 -10.82 25.04
N THR A 72 -2.75 -10.14 24.18
CA THR A 72 -2.21 -9.07 23.32
C THR A 72 -2.40 -7.72 24.00
N PRO A 73 -1.34 -7.06 24.51
CA PRO A 73 -1.47 -5.71 25.05
C PRO A 73 -1.79 -4.75 23.91
N CYS A 74 -2.91 -4.03 24.04
CA CYS A 74 -3.35 -3.04 23.07
C CYS A 74 -3.83 -1.77 23.79
N GLY A 75 -3.79 -0.63 23.10
CA GLY A 75 -4.26 0.66 23.63
C GLY A 75 -3.24 1.79 23.45
N ALA A 76 -3.52 2.92 24.09
CA ALA A 76 -2.66 4.09 24.01
C ALA A 76 -1.25 3.79 24.55
N GLY A 77 -0.22 4.06 23.73
CA GLY A 77 1.18 3.80 24.06
C GLY A 77 1.64 2.35 23.86
N GLN A 78 0.78 1.47 23.36
CA GLN A 78 1.16 0.11 22.95
C GLN A 78 1.46 0.08 21.44
N SER A 79 2.19 -0.94 20.98
CA SER A 79 2.46 -1.14 19.55
C SER A 79 1.23 -1.59 18.75
N TRP A 80 0.15 -1.98 19.43
CA TRP A 80 -1.09 -2.46 18.84
C TRP A 80 -2.31 -1.62 19.25
N HIS A 81 -3.14 -1.28 18.26
CA HIS A 81 -4.49 -0.82 18.46
C HIS A 81 -5.42 -2.00 18.75
N CYS A 82 -6.32 -1.80 19.72
CA CYS A 82 -7.34 -2.78 20.06
C CYS A 82 -8.35 -2.94 18.91
N PRO A 83 -9.03 -4.09 18.83
CA PRO A 83 -10.14 -4.31 17.91
C PRO A 83 -11.19 -3.19 18.03
N GLY A 84 -11.85 -2.86 16.91
CA GLY A 84 -12.77 -1.73 16.76
C GLY A 84 -12.26 -0.63 15.84
N TRP A 85 -10.98 -0.65 15.47
CA TRP A 85 -10.40 0.28 14.49
C TRP A 85 -10.91 0.03 13.05
N GLU A 86 -11.53 -1.13 12.82
CA GLU A 86 -12.10 -1.58 11.53
C GLU A 86 -13.39 -0.87 11.15
N ALA A 87 -14.06 -0.25 12.14
CA ALA A 87 -15.30 0.49 11.92
C ALA A 87 -15.01 1.72 11.05
N CYS A 88 -15.78 1.87 9.97
CA CYS A 88 -15.61 3.01 9.10
C CYS A 88 -15.98 4.30 9.81
N ALA A 89 -15.25 5.37 9.50
CA ALA A 89 -15.48 6.66 10.14
C ALA A 89 -16.75 7.32 9.55
N PRO A 90 -17.54 8.02 10.36
CA PRO A 90 -18.65 8.83 9.86
C PRO A 90 -18.17 9.94 8.90
N PRO A 91 -19.08 10.54 8.13
CA PRO A 91 -18.79 11.75 7.36
C PRO A 91 -18.09 12.83 8.19
N HIS A 92 -16.99 13.39 7.66
CA HIS A 92 -16.18 14.44 8.29
C HIS A 92 -15.40 14.04 9.55
N GLU A 93 -15.43 12.77 9.95
CA GLU A 93 -14.65 12.25 11.07
C GLU A 93 -13.27 11.74 10.65
N GLU A 94 -12.41 11.51 11.64
CA GLU A 94 -11.07 10.99 11.42
C GLU A 94 -11.09 9.52 10.95
N CYS A 95 -10.48 9.26 9.81
CA CYS A 95 -10.36 7.93 9.18
C CYS A 95 -8.91 7.44 9.12
N SER A 96 -7.98 8.05 9.87
CA SER A 96 -6.57 7.61 9.98
C SER A 96 -6.45 6.15 10.39
N LEU A 97 -7.39 5.69 11.22
CA LEU A 97 -7.39 4.34 11.77
C LEU A 97 -8.04 3.31 10.84
N SER A 98 -9.26 3.58 10.41
CA SER A 98 -10.08 2.65 9.62
C SER A 98 -9.78 2.68 8.12
N ARG A 99 -9.25 3.80 7.62
CA ARG A 99 -9.07 4.09 6.18
C ARG A 99 -10.34 3.88 5.35
N CYS A 100 -11.50 3.94 5.97
CA CYS A 100 -12.79 3.84 5.29
C CYS A 100 -13.81 4.80 5.90
N CYS A 101 -14.80 5.16 5.10
CA CYS A 101 -15.91 6.02 5.47
C CYS A 101 -17.21 5.23 5.39
N GLU A 102 -18.16 5.46 6.30
CA GLU A 102 -19.44 4.72 6.34
C GLU A 102 -20.23 4.86 5.03
N ASP A 103 -20.22 6.06 4.43
CA ASP A 103 -20.77 6.31 3.10
C ASP A 103 -19.64 6.36 2.06
N ALA A 104 -19.13 5.18 1.71
CA ALA A 104 -18.07 5.04 0.72
C ALA A 104 -18.48 5.49 -0.70
N ALA A 105 -19.78 5.67 -0.97
CA ALA A 105 -20.27 6.14 -2.26
C ALA A 105 -20.09 7.66 -2.41
N SER A 106 -20.25 8.42 -1.33
CA SER A 106 -20.13 9.88 -1.36
C SER A 106 -18.83 10.41 -0.75
N PHE A 107 -18.17 9.63 0.12
CA PHE A 107 -17.00 10.04 0.89
C PHE A 107 -15.77 9.16 0.62
N GLY A 108 -14.61 9.81 0.57
CA GLY A 108 -13.29 9.18 0.57
C GLY A 108 -12.51 9.54 1.83
N CYS A 109 -11.54 8.71 2.19
CA CYS A 109 -10.62 9.00 3.30
C CYS A 109 -9.38 9.72 2.76
N PHE A 110 -9.23 11.01 3.09
CA PHE A 110 -8.16 11.84 2.52
C PHE A 110 -7.12 12.20 3.56
N GLU A 111 -5.85 12.06 3.19
CA GLU A 111 -4.73 12.45 4.05
C GLU A 111 -4.56 13.97 4.03
N ASN A 112 -4.66 14.58 5.22
CA ASN A 112 -4.35 15.99 5.41
C ASN A 112 -2.88 16.13 5.80
N LYS A 113 -2.00 16.39 4.84
CA LYS A 113 -0.63 16.85 5.14
C LYS A 113 -0.64 18.35 5.42
N THR A 114 -1.34 18.75 6.47
CA THR A 114 -1.16 20.08 7.04
C THR A 114 0.19 20.07 7.75
N VAL A 115 1.09 20.98 7.32
CA VAL A 115 2.42 21.17 7.90
C VAL A 115 2.26 21.90 9.23
N ASP A 116 1.54 21.29 10.17
CA ASP A 116 1.50 21.77 11.53
C ASP A 116 2.72 21.17 12.26
N ALA A 117 3.33 21.97 13.15
CA ALA A 117 4.66 21.78 13.74
C ALA A 117 4.91 20.44 14.47
N ALA A 118 3.89 19.58 14.60
CA ALA A 118 3.96 18.30 15.31
C ALA A 118 4.23 17.08 14.41
N ASN A 119 4.33 17.22 13.08
CA ASN A 119 4.49 16.07 12.15
C ASN A 119 3.40 14.98 12.29
N THR A 120 2.25 15.30 12.90
CA THR A 120 1.13 14.38 13.04
C THR A 120 0.31 14.39 11.76
N TRP A 121 0.43 13.32 10.97
CA TRP A 121 -0.45 13.10 9.82
C TRP A 121 -1.84 12.66 10.33
N ARG A 122 -2.90 13.15 9.70
CA ARG A 122 -4.29 12.73 9.98
C ARG A 122 -5.04 12.52 8.66
N ALA A 123 -5.95 11.57 8.62
CA ALA A 123 -6.86 11.38 7.51
C ALA A 123 -8.31 11.64 7.95
N VAL A 124 -9.10 12.27 7.09
CA VAL A 124 -10.48 12.66 7.40
C VAL A 124 -11.40 12.22 6.26
N CYS A 125 -12.60 11.75 6.59
CA CYS A 125 -13.63 11.44 5.61
C CYS A 125 -14.18 12.73 5.00
N LEU A 126 -13.97 12.95 3.70
CA LEU A 126 -14.46 14.12 2.99
C LEU A 126 -15.27 13.68 1.77
N PRO A 127 -16.26 14.48 1.32
CA PRO A 127 -16.99 14.15 0.13
C PRO A 127 -16.08 14.27 -1.09
N PHE A 128 -16.25 13.40 -2.09
CA PHE A 128 -15.44 13.44 -3.32
C PHE A 128 -15.50 14.81 -4.02
N SER A 129 -16.65 15.50 -3.93
CA SER A 129 -16.84 16.85 -4.47
C SER A 129 -15.93 17.91 -3.82
N ALA A 130 -15.45 17.70 -2.59
CA ALA A 130 -14.56 18.64 -1.93
C ALA A 130 -13.13 18.60 -2.46
N VAL A 131 -12.71 17.51 -3.11
CA VAL A 131 -11.33 17.30 -3.56
C VAL A 131 -10.94 18.29 -4.65
N GLY A 132 -11.82 18.51 -5.64
CA GLY A 132 -11.55 19.40 -6.78
C GLY A 132 -11.43 20.89 -6.42
N SER A 133 -11.82 21.29 -5.21
CA SER A 133 -11.82 22.69 -4.76
C SER A 133 -10.66 23.04 -3.81
N ARG A 134 -9.84 22.08 -3.41
CA ARG A 134 -8.79 22.27 -2.40
C ARG A 134 -7.41 22.43 -3.02
N PRO A 135 -6.55 23.32 -2.46
CA PRO A 135 -5.19 23.51 -2.95
C PRO A 135 -4.35 22.25 -2.71
N GLU A 136 -3.85 21.63 -3.79
CA GLU A 136 -2.75 20.64 -4.02
C GLU A 136 -2.21 19.68 -2.92
N LYS A 137 -2.71 19.69 -1.68
CA LYS A 137 -2.08 19.00 -0.53
C LYS A 137 -2.84 17.79 0.00
N TRP A 138 -3.90 17.37 -0.69
CA TRP A 138 -4.70 16.22 -0.29
C TRP A 138 -4.38 15.04 -1.20
N LYS A 139 -3.82 13.98 -0.63
CA LYS A 139 -3.64 12.71 -1.32
C LYS A 139 -4.78 11.78 -0.89
N GLU A 140 -5.50 11.25 -1.87
CA GLU A 140 -6.46 10.19 -1.62
C GLU A 140 -5.70 8.96 -1.12
N LEU A 141 -6.15 8.42 0.01
CA LEU A 141 -5.66 7.13 0.47
C LEU A 141 -6.52 6.09 -0.22
N LEU A 142 -5.90 5.22 -1.02
CA LEU A 142 -6.60 4.14 -1.70
C LEU A 142 -7.51 3.40 -0.71
N VAL A 143 -8.81 3.54 -0.93
CA VAL A 143 -9.85 2.86 -0.17
C VAL A 143 -9.88 1.43 -0.68
N PHE A 144 -9.53 0.46 0.17
CA PHE A 144 -9.96 -0.93 -0.06
C PHE A 144 -11.46 -0.95 0.23
N SER A 145 -12.27 -0.63 -0.79
CA SER A 145 -13.72 -0.63 -0.66
C SER A 145 -14.18 -2.02 -0.24
N GLN A 146 -15.09 -2.07 0.74
CA GLN A 146 -15.76 -3.29 1.19
C GLN A 146 -16.87 -3.74 0.22
N SER A 147 -17.18 -2.98 -0.82
CA SER A 147 -18.29 -3.30 -1.73
C SER A 147 -17.85 -4.25 -2.84
N ASP A 148 -18.26 -5.51 -2.74
CA ASP A 148 -18.27 -6.53 -3.80
C ASP A 148 -19.25 -6.23 -4.95
N GLU A 149 -19.73 -4.99 -5.09
CA GLU A 149 -20.40 -4.60 -6.33
C GLU A 149 -19.34 -4.09 -7.31
N PRO A 150 -19.22 -4.67 -8.52
CA PRO A 150 -18.49 -4.02 -9.59
C PRO A 150 -19.21 -2.69 -9.84
N LEU A 151 -18.69 -1.61 -9.25
CA LEU A 151 -19.05 -0.24 -9.61
C LEU A 151 -18.97 -0.19 -11.12
N GLY A 152 -20.14 -0.09 -11.74
CA GLY A 152 -20.30 -0.11 -13.19
C GLY A 152 -19.26 0.81 -13.80
N SER A 153 -18.56 0.28 -14.79
CA SER A 153 -17.45 0.84 -15.56
C SER A 153 -17.77 2.13 -16.33
N ASN A 154 -18.71 2.95 -15.84
CA ASN A 154 -19.21 4.17 -16.47
C ASN A 154 -19.00 5.43 -15.62
N LEU A 155 -18.30 5.37 -14.48
CA LEU A 155 -17.94 6.56 -13.68
C LEU A 155 -16.43 6.86 -13.65
N PHE A 156 -15.62 6.01 -14.27
CA PHE A 156 -14.22 6.30 -14.59
C PHE A 156 -14.10 6.32 -16.11
N GLY A 157 -14.23 7.50 -16.72
CA GLY A 157 -13.87 7.67 -18.12
C GLY A 157 -12.37 7.42 -18.27
N ASP A 158 -11.99 6.38 -19.02
CA ASP A 158 -10.68 6.11 -19.62
C ASP A 158 -9.42 6.65 -18.90
N ALA A 159 -9.42 6.61 -17.58
CA ALA A 159 -8.21 6.75 -16.80
C ALA A 159 -7.68 5.33 -16.64
N GLU A 160 -6.77 4.93 -17.54
CA GLU A 160 -5.83 3.85 -17.29
C GLU A 160 -5.37 3.97 -15.84
N VAL A 161 -5.79 3.04 -14.99
CA VAL A 161 -5.27 2.93 -13.63
C VAL A 161 -3.83 2.45 -13.79
N ASN A 162 -2.95 3.42 -14.00
CA ASN A 162 -1.51 3.27 -14.09
C ASN A 162 -0.97 2.98 -12.68
N VAL A 163 -1.32 1.81 -12.13
CA VAL A 163 -0.55 1.23 -11.04
C VAL A 163 0.80 0.89 -11.65
N THR A 164 1.79 1.74 -11.40
CA THR A 164 3.15 1.45 -11.87
C THR A 164 3.57 0.13 -11.23
N SER A 165 4.30 -0.73 -11.94
CA SER A 165 4.76 -2.01 -11.39
C SER A 165 5.54 -1.84 -10.08
N ASP A 166 6.10 -0.65 -9.88
CA ASP A 166 6.80 -0.22 -8.67
C ASP A 166 5.86 -0.14 -7.46
N GLU A 167 4.63 0.39 -7.59
CA GLU A 167 3.67 0.43 -6.48
C GLU A 167 3.16 -0.96 -6.11
N PHE A 168 2.96 -1.85 -7.09
CA PHE A 168 2.65 -3.25 -6.80
C PHE A 168 3.79 -3.95 -6.05
N PHE A 169 5.03 -3.73 -6.50
CA PHE A 169 6.24 -4.27 -5.87
C PHE A 169 6.40 -3.75 -4.44
N TYR A 170 6.34 -2.44 -4.21
CA TYR A 170 6.47 -1.89 -2.85
C TYR A 170 5.33 -2.30 -1.93
N THR A 171 4.10 -2.48 -2.43
CA THR A 171 2.96 -2.78 -1.54
C THR A 171 2.86 -4.28 -1.21
N HIS A 172 3.32 -5.18 -2.08
CA HIS A 172 3.34 -6.62 -1.82
C HIS A 172 4.66 -7.10 -1.22
N VAL A 173 5.80 -6.62 -1.72
CA VAL A 173 7.11 -7.08 -1.24
C VAL A 173 7.40 -6.52 0.15
N SER A 174 7.06 -5.26 0.43
CA SER A 174 7.19 -4.64 1.77
C SER A 174 6.34 -5.35 2.85
N ARG A 175 5.22 -5.95 2.46
CA ARG A 175 4.20 -6.46 3.40
C ARG A 175 4.56 -7.82 4.00
N ASP A 176 5.33 -8.65 3.28
CA ASP A 176 5.60 -10.04 3.66
C ASP A 176 7.10 -10.40 3.76
N ASN A 177 7.93 -9.55 4.38
CA ASN A 177 9.39 -9.76 4.66
C ASN A 177 10.39 -9.25 3.60
N ALA A 178 10.12 -8.15 2.88
CA ALA A 178 11.14 -7.52 2.00
C ALA A 178 12.45 -7.23 2.74
N PHE A 179 12.33 -6.77 3.97
CA PHE A 179 13.47 -6.50 4.83
C PHE A 179 13.58 -7.71 5.75
N CYS A 180 14.62 -8.52 5.56
CA CYS A 180 14.93 -9.68 6.39
C CYS A 180 15.21 -9.32 7.87
N GLU A 181 14.76 -8.17 8.36
CA GLU A 181 15.01 -7.68 9.71
C GLU A 181 14.41 -8.62 10.74
N GLY A 182 15.28 -9.26 11.53
CA GLY A 182 14.89 -10.20 12.58
C GLY A 182 14.66 -11.65 12.13
N THR A 183 14.61 -11.92 10.82
CA THR A 183 14.55 -13.30 10.27
C THR A 183 15.93 -13.84 9.93
N ASP A 184 16.14 -15.15 10.10
CA ASP A 184 17.41 -15.76 9.68
C ASP A 184 17.59 -15.66 8.16
N GLN A 185 18.84 -15.46 7.74
CA GLN A 185 19.19 -15.23 6.33
C GLN A 185 18.72 -16.36 5.41
N ASN A 186 18.70 -17.61 5.88
CA ASN A 186 18.30 -18.77 5.07
C ASN A 186 16.78 -18.83 4.87
N THR A 187 16.00 -18.49 5.90
CA THR A 187 14.55 -18.36 5.81
C THR A 187 14.17 -17.19 4.92
N CYS A 188 14.80 -16.02 5.10
CA CYS A 188 14.54 -14.90 4.20
C CYS A 188 14.85 -15.27 2.73
N LYS A 189 15.99 -15.91 2.46
CA LYS A 189 16.35 -16.38 1.12
C LYS A 189 15.35 -17.39 0.54
N ARG A 190 14.78 -18.28 1.36
CA ARG A 190 13.73 -19.22 0.94
C ARG A 190 12.44 -18.49 0.60
N THR A 191 11.97 -17.60 1.47
CA THR A 191 10.77 -16.78 1.24
C THR A 191 10.87 -16.00 -0.07
N TRP A 192 12.00 -15.32 -0.31
CA TRP A 192 12.23 -14.62 -1.57
C TRP A 192 12.23 -15.53 -2.79
N ARG A 193 12.78 -16.74 -2.67
CA ARG A 193 12.75 -17.73 -3.76
C ARG A 193 11.33 -18.20 -4.03
N ASP A 194 10.56 -18.50 -2.99
CA ASP A 194 9.21 -19.04 -3.14
C ASP A 194 8.26 -17.99 -3.74
N ILE A 195 8.36 -16.72 -3.29
CA ILE A 195 7.64 -15.58 -3.90
C ILE A 195 8.06 -15.39 -5.36
N GLY A 196 9.36 -15.45 -5.64
CA GLY A 196 9.88 -15.35 -7.00
C GLY A 196 9.35 -16.44 -7.92
N ASN A 197 9.29 -17.68 -7.44
CA ASN A 197 8.74 -18.81 -8.20
C ASN A 197 7.23 -18.64 -8.45
N ALA A 198 6.45 -18.28 -7.43
CA ALA A 198 5.01 -18.05 -7.59
C ALA A 198 4.71 -16.94 -8.61
N TYR A 199 5.51 -15.87 -8.61
CA TYR A 199 5.38 -14.80 -9.59
C TYR A 199 5.72 -15.26 -11.02
N LEU A 200 6.75 -16.10 -11.17
CA LEU A 200 7.10 -16.69 -12.47
C LEU A 200 6.01 -17.63 -12.99
N ASP A 201 5.39 -18.43 -12.12
CA ASP A 201 4.27 -19.31 -12.48
C ASP A 201 3.06 -18.48 -12.94
N TRP A 202 2.71 -17.41 -12.22
CA TRP A 202 1.64 -16.49 -12.60
C TRP A 202 1.90 -15.83 -13.96
N LEU A 203 3.12 -15.35 -14.21
CA LEU A 203 3.50 -14.80 -15.52
C LEU A 203 3.41 -15.85 -16.64
N ASN A 204 3.78 -17.10 -16.37
CA ASN A 204 3.73 -18.17 -17.34
C ASN A 204 2.28 -18.53 -17.72
N GLU A 205 1.37 -18.56 -16.74
CA GLU A 205 -0.07 -18.72 -17.00
C GLU A 205 -0.64 -17.55 -17.81
N GLY A 206 -0.30 -16.31 -17.44
CA GLY A 206 -0.70 -15.11 -18.19
C GLY A 206 -0.19 -15.11 -19.63
N ALA A 207 1.08 -15.50 -19.84
CA ALA A 207 1.67 -15.63 -21.17
C ALA A 207 0.96 -16.69 -22.02
N ARG A 208 0.56 -17.83 -21.43
CA ARG A 208 -0.23 -18.86 -22.13
C ARG A 208 -1.60 -18.36 -22.55
N GLY A 209 -2.30 -17.62 -21.68
CA GLY A 209 -3.57 -16.99 -22.02
C GLY A 209 -3.42 -15.99 -23.17
N PHE A 210 -2.44 -15.09 -23.07
CA PHE A 210 -2.17 -14.09 -24.09
C PHE A 210 -1.77 -14.70 -25.45
N MET A 211 -0.99 -15.79 -25.46
CA MET A 211 -0.66 -16.52 -26.68
C MET A 211 -1.89 -17.15 -27.34
N ALA A 212 -2.83 -17.67 -26.54
CA ALA A 212 -4.07 -18.25 -27.06
C ALA A 212 -4.96 -17.19 -27.73
N ASP A 213 -5.00 -15.98 -27.18
CA ASP A 213 -5.88 -14.90 -27.66
C ASP A 213 -5.30 -14.14 -28.86
N THR A 214 -3.98 -13.95 -28.93
CA THR A 214 -3.34 -13.14 -29.97
C THR A 214 -2.90 -13.93 -31.21
N GLY A 215 -2.82 -15.26 -31.11
CA GLY A 215 -2.27 -16.09 -32.18
C GLY A 215 -0.78 -15.85 -32.45
N MET A 216 -0.07 -15.18 -31.53
CA MET A 216 1.38 -14.96 -31.65
C MET A 216 2.12 -16.30 -31.68
N GLN A 217 3.15 -16.36 -32.52
CA GLN A 217 4.00 -17.53 -32.57
C GLN A 217 4.96 -17.55 -31.36
N PRO A 218 5.34 -18.73 -30.84
CA PRO A 218 6.17 -18.83 -29.64
C PRO A 218 7.49 -18.04 -29.70
N TRP A 219 8.08 -17.90 -30.90
CA TRP A 219 9.34 -17.16 -31.07
C TRP A 219 9.17 -15.64 -30.92
N GLU A 220 8.00 -15.09 -31.24
CA GLU A 220 7.69 -13.65 -31.08
C GLU A 220 7.63 -13.29 -29.60
N VAL A 221 7.00 -14.15 -28.79
CA VAL A 221 6.96 -14.00 -27.33
C VAL A 221 8.36 -14.07 -26.74
N VAL A 222 9.19 -15.03 -27.18
CA VAL A 222 10.59 -15.12 -26.74
C VAL A 222 11.38 -13.86 -27.11
N ALA A 223 11.16 -13.29 -28.29
CA ALA A 223 11.82 -12.05 -28.70
C ALA A 223 11.40 -10.86 -27.83
N VAL A 224 10.11 -10.71 -27.50
CA VAL A 224 9.60 -9.65 -26.61
C VAL A 224 10.15 -9.80 -25.19
N VAL A 225 10.17 -11.01 -24.65
CA VAL A 225 10.72 -11.30 -23.32
C VAL A 225 12.23 -11.05 -23.28
N ALA A 226 12.98 -11.48 -24.31
CA ALA A 226 14.41 -11.24 -24.39
C ALA A 226 14.73 -9.74 -24.49
N LEU A 227 13.96 -8.98 -25.28
CA LEU A 227 14.14 -7.54 -25.43
C LEU A 227 13.82 -6.81 -24.12
N SER A 228 12.73 -7.16 -23.45
CA SER A 228 12.36 -6.55 -22.16
C SER A 228 13.38 -6.86 -21.06
N LEU A 229 13.90 -8.09 -20.99
CA LEU A 229 15.01 -8.45 -20.10
C LEU A 229 16.28 -7.67 -20.40
N ALA A 230 16.63 -7.49 -21.68
CA ALA A 230 17.80 -6.71 -22.08
C ALA A 230 17.65 -5.23 -21.66
N VAL A 231 16.46 -4.65 -21.84
CA VAL A 231 16.15 -3.28 -21.39
C VAL A 231 16.24 -3.16 -19.88
N ALA A 232 15.66 -4.10 -19.13
CA ALA A 232 15.71 -4.12 -17.67
C ALA A 232 17.15 -4.24 -17.15
N MET A 233 17.96 -5.13 -17.75
CA MET A 233 19.37 -5.28 -17.41
C MET A 233 20.17 -4.02 -17.71
N CYS A 234 19.94 -3.36 -18.85
CA CYS A 234 20.54 -2.07 -19.18
C CYS A 234 20.17 -1.00 -18.15
N ALA A 235 18.89 -0.92 -17.74
CA ALA A 235 18.43 0.02 -16.73
C ALA A 235 19.11 -0.23 -15.37
N LEU A 236 19.23 -1.49 -14.94
CA LEU A 236 19.93 -1.87 -13.70
C LEU A 236 21.41 -1.49 -13.76
N LEU A 237 22.10 -1.76 -14.88
CA LEU A 237 23.50 -1.38 -15.05
C LEU A 237 23.68 0.15 -15.02
N CYS A 238 22.82 0.89 -15.72
CA CYS A 238 22.79 2.36 -15.66
C CYS A 238 22.54 2.86 -14.23
N GLY A 239 21.61 2.25 -13.50
CA GLY A 239 21.32 2.57 -12.10
C GLY A 239 22.51 2.31 -11.17
N VAL A 240 23.21 1.18 -11.32
CA VAL A 240 24.42 0.86 -10.55
C VAL A 240 25.54 1.86 -10.84
N VAL A 241 25.77 2.19 -12.12
CA VAL A 241 26.78 3.19 -12.51
C VAL A 241 26.42 4.57 -11.95
N HIS A 242 25.15 4.97 -12.05
CA HIS A 242 24.66 6.24 -11.51
C HIS A 242 24.82 6.30 -9.99
N ARG A 243 24.44 5.24 -9.26
CA ARG A 243 24.62 5.15 -7.80
C ARG A 243 26.08 5.24 -7.40
N ARG A 244 26.99 4.58 -8.14
CA ARG A 244 28.43 4.69 -7.89
C ARG A 244 28.95 6.11 -8.10
N ARG A 245 28.49 6.80 -9.16
CA ARG A 245 28.83 8.22 -9.40
C ARG A 245 28.31 9.12 -8.29
N MET A 246 27.07 8.94 -7.87
CA MET A 246 26.47 9.72 -6.78
C MET A 246 27.23 9.50 -5.45
N HIS A 247 27.59 8.27 -5.14
CA HIS A 247 28.40 7.98 -3.94
C HIS A 247 29.77 8.67 -3.98
N ALA A 248 30.44 8.71 -5.13
CA ALA A 248 31.69 9.45 -5.29
C ALA A 248 31.50 10.97 -5.11
N HIS A 249 30.39 11.53 -5.60
CA HIS A 249 30.04 12.94 -5.37
C HIS A 249 29.77 13.25 -3.89
N VAL A 250 29.04 12.38 -3.19
CA VAL A 250 28.77 12.54 -1.76
C VAL A 250 30.06 12.53 -0.95
N LEU A 251 30.95 11.55 -1.18
CA LEU A 251 32.25 11.50 -0.51
C LEU A 251 33.10 12.74 -0.76
N ARG A 252 33.04 13.30 -1.99
CA ARG A 252 33.72 14.55 -2.31
C ARG A 252 33.15 15.74 -1.54
N LEU A 253 31.82 15.85 -1.44
CA LEU A 253 31.17 16.91 -0.68
C LEU A 253 31.47 16.79 0.82
N GLU A 254 31.48 15.58 1.37
CA GLU A 254 31.86 15.34 2.76
C GLU A 254 33.31 15.77 3.04
N ALA A 255 34.23 15.49 2.11
CA ALA A 255 35.62 15.95 2.20
C ALA A 255 35.72 17.48 2.16
N GLU A 256 35.03 18.14 1.23
CA GLU A 256 35.00 19.61 1.14
C GLU A 256 34.41 20.26 2.41
N LEU A 257 33.35 19.66 2.97
CA LEU A 257 32.69 20.13 4.18
C LEU A 257 33.58 19.94 5.43
N SER A 258 34.34 18.86 5.50
CA SER A 258 35.32 18.63 6.58
C SER A 258 36.42 19.70 6.59
N HIS A 259 36.92 20.09 5.41
CA HIS A 259 37.94 21.13 5.26
C HIS A 259 37.39 22.52 5.60
N LEU A 260 36.13 22.83 5.23
CA LEU A 260 35.47 24.06 5.66
C LEU A 260 35.28 24.10 7.18
N LYS A 261 34.92 22.97 7.80
CA LYS A 261 34.77 22.87 9.26
C LYS A 261 36.09 23.15 10.00
N GLU A 262 37.22 22.72 9.43
CA GLU A 262 38.54 23.03 9.98
C GLU A 262 38.88 24.52 9.86
N LYS A 263 38.58 25.15 8.72
CA LYS A 263 38.77 26.61 8.52
C LYS A 263 37.87 27.47 9.39
N VAL A 264 36.65 27.00 9.67
CA VAL A 264 35.66 27.71 10.48
C VAL A 264 35.82 27.40 11.96
N LYS A 265 36.80 26.59 12.37
CA LYS A 265 37.14 26.41 13.78
C LYS A 265 37.48 27.80 14.34
N PRO A 266 36.58 28.42 15.11
CA PRO A 266 36.72 29.82 15.45
C PRO A 266 38.01 29.96 16.27
N SER A 267 38.85 30.93 15.92
CA SER A 267 40.01 31.28 16.74
C SER A 267 39.61 31.97 18.05
N ASN A 268 38.51 31.53 18.67
CA ASN A 268 38.03 31.97 19.97
C ASN A 268 38.75 31.19 21.09
N ALA A 269 40.08 31.13 21.00
CA ALA A 269 40.93 30.68 22.09
C ALA A 269 41.53 31.84 22.89
N GLU A 270 41.43 33.09 22.43
CA GLU A 270 42.00 34.26 23.13
C GLU A 270 40.98 35.39 23.17
N ASP A 271 40.07 35.30 24.17
CA ASP A 271 39.58 36.42 24.97
C ASP A 271 38.47 35.93 25.92
N ARG A 272 38.75 34.84 26.66
CA ARG A 272 38.10 34.66 27.96
C ARG A 272 38.85 35.54 28.94
N VAL A 273 38.39 36.79 29.06
CA VAL A 273 38.62 37.58 30.26
C VAL A 273 38.20 36.71 31.44
N PRO A 274 39.11 36.37 32.39
CA PRO A 274 38.73 35.63 33.56
C PRO A 274 37.70 36.48 34.31
N LEU A 275 36.45 36.00 34.34
CA LEU A 275 35.44 36.53 35.23
C LEU A 275 35.91 36.20 36.64
N GLN A 276 36.53 37.19 37.27
CA GLN A 276 37.01 37.17 38.63
C GLN A 276 35.77 36.99 39.51
N HIS A 277 35.61 35.76 40.01
CA HIS A 277 34.55 35.42 40.93
C HIS A 277 34.97 35.94 42.30
N ASP A 278 34.47 37.11 42.69
CA ASP A 278 34.57 37.62 44.06
C ASP A 278 33.76 36.70 44.98
N PRO A 279 34.39 36.00 45.94
CA PRO A 279 33.70 35.24 46.95
C PRO A 279 33.70 36.05 48.24
N ASP A 280 32.82 37.05 48.38
CA ASP A 280 32.59 37.68 49.69
C ASP A 280 31.20 38.32 49.76
N ALA A 281 30.27 37.62 50.38
CA ALA A 281 29.17 38.23 51.15
C ALA A 281 28.51 37.16 52.04
N SER A 282 29.30 36.64 52.98
CA SER A 282 28.77 36.22 54.28
C SER A 282 28.31 37.47 55.03
N ASN A 283 27.00 37.63 55.23
CA ASN A 283 26.42 38.41 56.34
C ASN A 283 24.99 37.90 56.55
N GLN A 284 24.73 37.14 57.61
CA GLN A 284 24.27 37.63 58.93
C GLN A 284 22.94 38.38 58.84
N ASP A 285 21.86 37.71 59.25
CA ASP A 285 20.91 38.14 60.30
C ASP A 285 19.70 37.18 60.25
N SER A 286 19.55 36.34 61.28
CA SER A 286 18.70 36.55 62.48
C SER A 286 17.26 36.10 62.25
#